data_AF-A0A6L7CKJ9-F1
#
_entry.id   AF-A0A6L7CKJ9-F1
#
_cell.length_a   1.000
_cell.length_b   1.000
_cell.length_c   1.000
_cell.angle_alpha   90.00
_cell.angle_beta   90.00
_cell.angle_gamma   90.00
#
_symmetry.space_group_name_H-M   'P 1'
#
loop_
_entity.id
_entity.type
_entity.pdbx_description
1 polymer ?
#
loop_
_entity_poly.entity_id
_entity_poly.type
_entity_poly.pdbx_seq_one_letter_code
_entity_poly.pdbx_strand_id
1 'polypeptide(L)'
;YMAIGCQKHAKTESYREYLVYLQGCNEQFIEAPGIRGMVMLVFTLPGFDRVFKVIKDKFAPQKEMSAAHVRACYQLVKEHDRVGRMADTQEFENFVLEKRHISPALMELLLQEAAEKITDLGEQIVIRHLYIERRMVPLNIWLEQVEGQQLRDAIEEYGNAIRQLAAANIFPGDMLFKNFGVTRHGRVVFYDYDEICYMTEVNFRDIPPPRYP
;
A
#
# COMPACT_ATOMS: atom_id res chain seq x y z
N TYR A 1 19.40 -7.46 -3.15
CA TYR A 1 18.72 -8.72 -3.54
C TYR A 1 17.54 -8.52 -4.50
N MET A 2 16.57 -7.64 -4.21
CA MET A 2 15.42 -7.43 -5.11
C MET A 2 15.84 -6.97 -6.53
N ALA A 3 16.77 -6.03 -6.62
CA ALA A 3 17.26 -5.49 -7.90
C ALA A 3 17.96 -6.53 -8.80
N ILE A 4 18.41 -7.66 -8.25
CA ILE A 4 19.06 -8.75 -8.99
C ILE A 4 18.15 -9.99 -9.12
N GLY A 5 16.84 -9.84 -8.86
CA GLY A 5 15.84 -10.89 -9.03
C GLY A 5 15.73 -11.90 -7.87
N CYS A 6 16.53 -11.79 -6.81
CA CYS A 6 16.49 -12.70 -5.66
C CYS A 6 15.38 -12.35 -4.66
N GLN A 7 14.12 -12.36 -5.10
CA GLN A 7 12.96 -11.90 -4.32
C GLN A 7 12.76 -12.68 -3.00
N LYS A 8 12.89 -14.01 -3.03
CA LYS A 8 12.77 -14.85 -1.82
C LYS A 8 13.86 -14.56 -0.79
N HIS A 9 15.10 -14.40 -1.24
CA HIS A 9 16.21 -14.03 -0.35
C HIS A 9 16.04 -12.61 0.20
N ALA A 10 15.57 -11.68 -0.63
CA ALA A 10 15.25 -10.33 -0.18
C ALA A 10 14.21 -10.32 0.94
N LYS A 11 13.18 -11.19 0.88
CA LYS A 11 12.20 -11.34 1.95
C LYS A 11 12.84 -11.77 3.28
N THR A 12 13.79 -12.70 3.24
CA THR A 12 14.54 -13.12 4.43
C THR A 12 15.38 -11.99 5.01
N GLU A 13 16.10 -11.23 4.17
CA GLU A 13 16.87 -10.08 4.66
C GLU A 13 15.98 -8.96 5.20
N SER A 14 14.88 -8.63 4.51
CA SER A 14 13.88 -7.66 5.00
C SER A 14 13.37 -8.02 6.40
N TYR A 15 13.12 -9.32 6.64
CA TYR A 15 12.66 -9.79 7.95
C TYR A 15 13.75 -9.64 9.02
N ARG A 16 15.02 -9.89 8.68
CA ARG A 16 16.14 -9.65 9.59
C ARG A 16 16.35 -8.17 9.89
N GLU A 17 16.27 -7.31 8.88
CA GLU A 17 16.33 -5.85 9.05
C GLU A 17 15.25 -5.36 10.02
N TYR A 18 14.03 -5.86 9.86
CA TYR A 18 12.92 -5.61 10.78
C TYR A 18 13.22 -6.08 12.22
N LEU A 19 13.76 -7.29 12.40
CA LEU A 19 14.11 -7.79 13.73
C LEU A 19 15.20 -6.95 14.41
N VAL A 20 16.23 -6.54 13.65
CA VAL A 20 17.28 -5.64 14.16
C VAL A 20 16.69 -4.29 14.56
N TYR A 21 15.76 -3.75 13.76
CA TYR A 21 15.09 -2.50 14.09
C TYR A 21 14.32 -2.60 15.41
N LEU A 22 13.54 -3.67 15.62
CA LEU A 22 12.80 -3.88 16.87
C LEU A 22 13.71 -4.02 18.10
N GLN A 23 14.91 -4.57 17.96
CA GLN A 23 15.85 -4.67 19.07
C GLN A 23 16.45 -3.31 19.48
N GLY A 24 16.52 -2.36 18.54
CA GLY A 24 17.15 -1.06 18.72
C GLY A 24 16.21 0.08 19.07
N CYS A 25 14.88 -0.15 19.09
CA CYS A 25 13.89 0.90 19.33
C CYS A 25 12.87 0.50 20.40
N ASN A 26 12.36 1.50 21.13
CA ASN A 26 11.23 1.34 22.05
C ASN A 26 9.92 1.88 21.42
N GLU A 27 9.88 1.99 20.09
CA GLU A 27 8.72 2.50 19.38
C GLU A 27 7.61 1.44 19.32
N GLN A 28 6.38 1.91 19.24
CA GLN A 28 5.21 1.06 19.03
C GLN A 28 4.67 1.22 17.61
N PHE A 29 4.11 0.14 17.07
CA PHE A 29 3.35 0.16 15.85
C PHE A 29 2.15 1.08 16.00
N ILE A 30 1.99 1.96 15.01
CA ILE A 30 0.90 2.92 14.90
C ILE A 30 0.24 2.78 13.54
N GLU A 31 -0.99 3.25 13.41
CA GLU A 31 -1.62 3.43 12.11
C GLU A 31 -0.73 4.32 11.22
N ALA A 32 -0.58 3.94 9.95
CA ALA A 32 0.25 4.71 9.04
C ALA A 32 -0.38 6.09 8.78
N PRO A 33 0.42 7.18 8.74
CA PRO A 33 -0.09 8.51 8.47
C PRO A 33 -0.66 8.59 7.05
N GLY A 34 -1.83 9.21 6.88
CA GLY A 34 -2.53 9.27 5.62
C GLY A 34 -4.04 9.24 5.79
N ILE A 35 -4.74 9.07 4.68
CA ILE A 35 -6.19 8.81 4.68
C ILE A 35 -6.40 7.32 4.89
N ARG A 36 -7.26 6.96 5.87
CA ARG A 36 -7.58 5.57 6.17
C ARG A 36 -8.16 4.87 4.93
N GLY A 37 -7.58 3.72 4.59
CA GLY A 37 -8.01 2.89 3.46
C GLY A 37 -9.36 2.23 3.69
N MET A 38 -10.10 2.01 2.61
CA MET A 38 -11.41 1.32 2.65
C MET A 38 -11.28 -0.21 2.63
N VAL A 39 -10.17 -0.71 2.09
CA VAL A 39 -9.92 -2.14 1.86
C VAL A 39 -8.77 -2.67 2.72
N MET A 40 -7.76 -1.84 2.97
CA MET A 40 -6.56 -2.21 3.73
C MET A 40 -6.51 -1.48 5.08
N LEU A 41 -6.09 -2.20 6.13
CA LEU A 41 -5.59 -1.63 7.37
C LEU A 41 -4.07 -1.52 7.23
N VAL A 42 -3.53 -0.31 7.43
CA VAL A 42 -2.11 -0.02 7.17
C VAL A 42 -1.45 0.55 8.42
N PHE A 43 -0.31 -0.02 8.81
CA PHE A 43 0.42 0.39 10.01
C PHE A 43 1.93 0.38 9.80
N THR A 44 2.68 1.04 10.69
CA THR A 44 4.14 1.20 10.60
C THR A 44 4.74 1.42 11.98
N LEU A 45 6.05 1.25 12.09
CA LEU A 45 6.83 1.88 13.16
C LEU A 45 7.23 3.31 12.71
N PRO A 46 7.22 4.31 13.60
CA PRO A 46 7.53 5.70 13.29
C PRO A 46 8.84 5.91 12.52
N GLY A 47 9.94 5.27 12.93
CA GLY A 47 11.24 5.38 12.26
C GLY A 47 11.51 4.33 11.18
N PHE A 48 10.60 3.38 10.97
CA PHE A 48 10.78 2.31 9.99
C PHE A 48 10.36 2.74 8.58
N ASP A 49 11.08 2.26 7.59
CA ASP A 49 10.95 2.67 6.19
C ASP A 49 9.98 1.78 5.39
N ARG A 50 9.19 0.96 6.07
CA ARG A 50 8.20 0.06 5.48
C ARG A 50 6.87 0.12 6.22
N VAL A 51 5.79 -0.05 5.46
CA VAL A 51 4.43 -0.19 5.97
C VAL A 51 3.98 -1.64 5.89
N PHE A 52 3.07 -1.99 6.79
CA PHE A 52 2.44 -3.29 6.89
C PHE A 52 0.98 -3.11 6.49
N LYS A 53 0.51 -3.91 5.54
CA LYS A 53 -0.86 -3.85 5.03
C LYS A 53 -1.58 -5.17 5.26
N VAL A 54 -2.75 -5.10 5.88
CA VAL A 54 -3.63 -6.23 6.13
C VAL A 54 -4.95 -5.96 5.42
N ILE A 55 -5.42 -6.91 4.63
CA ILE A 55 -6.75 -6.84 4.00
C ILE A 55 -7.79 -6.88 5.13
N LYS A 56 -8.73 -5.94 5.20
CA LYS A 56 -9.78 -5.94 6.23
C LYS A 56 -10.69 -7.17 6.11
N ASP A 57 -11.42 -7.50 7.17
CA ASP A 57 -12.43 -8.57 7.14
C ASP A 57 -13.68 -8.11 6.38
N LYS A 58 -14.08 -6.86 6.61
CA LYS A 58 -15.21 -6.22 5.94
C LYS A 58 -14.77 -4.90 5.31
N PHE A 59 -15.04 -4.75 4.02
CA PHE A 59 -14.74 -3.52 3.29
C PHE A 59 -15.82 -2.47 3.51
N ALA A 60 -15.48 -1.21 3.21
CA ALA A 60 -16.45 -0.12 3.21
C ALA A 60 -17.64 -0.45 2.27
N PRO A 61 -18.87 -0.02 2.58
CA PRO A 61 -20.06 -0.39 1.78
C PRO A 61 -19.98 -0.03 0.29
N GLN A 62 -19.18 0.98 -0.06
CA GLN A 62 -18.98 1.42 -1.45
C GLN A 62 -18.03 0.50 -2.24
N LYS A 63 -17.32 -0.41 -1.57
CA LYS A 63 -16.35 -1.33 -2.17
C LYS A 63 -17.02 -2.69 -2.38
N GLU A 64 -17.50 -2.92 -3.61
CA GLU A 64 -18.08 -4.19 -4.08
C GLU A 64 -17.03 -5.18 -4.60
N MET A 65 -16.04 -5.54 -3.77
CA MET A 65 -15.02 -6.54 -4.11
C MET A 65 -14.82 -7.55 -2.98
N SER A 66 -14.17 -8.67 -3.29
CA SER A 66 -13.84 -9.71 -2.31
C SER A 66 -12.37 -9.64 -1.89
N ALA A 67 -12.04 -10.21 -0.73
CA ALA A 67 -10.64 -10.36 -0.31
C ALA A 67 -9.80 -11.18 -1.31
N ALA A 68 -10.43 -12.14 -2.02
CA ALA A 68 -9.77 -12.90 -3.08
C ALA A 68 -9.41 -12.01 -4.29
N HIS A 69 -10.30 -11.07 -4.67
CA HIS A 69 -10.00 -10.09 -5.71
C HIS A 69 -8.80 -9.22 -5.34
N VAL A 70 -8.77 -8.67 -4.11
CA VAL A 70 -7.65 -7.86 -3.63
C VAL A 70 -6.33 -8.64 -3.68
N ARG A 71 -6.34 -9.92 -3.27
CA ARG A 71 -5.14 -10.78 -3.41
C ARG A 71 -4.71 -10.97 -4.86
N ALA A 72 -5.65 -11.19 -5.77
CA ALA A 72 -5.36 -11.32 -7.20
C ALA A 72 -4.73 -10.04 -7.77
N CYS A 73 -5.19 -8.87 -7.36
CA CYS A 73 -4.61 -7.59 -7.74
C CYS A 73 -3.15 -7.43 -7.28
N TYR A 74 -2.85 -7.79 -6.02
CA TYR A 74 -1.48 -7.76 -5.50
C TYR A 74 -0.58 -8.77 -6.21
N GLN A 75 -1.11 -9.94 -6.56
CA GLN A 75 -0.38 -10.95 -7.34
C GLN A 75 -0.10 -10.46 -8.77
N LEU A 76 -1.08 -9.82 -9.42
CA LEU A 76 -0.92 -9.20 -10.74
C LEU A 76 0.23 -8.19 -10.72
N VAL A 77 0.27 -7.27 -9.76
CA VAL A 77 1.36 -6.28 -9.65
C VAL A 77 2.73 -6.92 -9.46
N LYS A 78 2.79 -8.06 -8.76
CA LYS A 78 4.03 -8.79 -8.50
C LYS A 78 4.57 -9.50 -9.74
N GLU A 79 3.69 -9.99 -10.61
CA GLU A 79 4.03 -10.71 -11.84
C GLU A 79 4.23 -9.77 -13.03
N HIS A 80 3.68 -8.56 -12.96
CA HIS A 80 3.72 -7.59 -14.05
C HIS A 80 4.96 -6.69 -14.01
N ASP A 81 5.36 -6.13 -15.17
CA ASP A 81 6.39 -5.09 -15.18
C ASP A 81 5.86 -3.81 -14.51
N ARG A 82 6.51 -3.45 -13.42
CA ARG A 82 6.10 -2.33 -12.57
C ARG A 82 6.52 -0.98 -13.12
N VAL A 83 7.38 -0.92 -14.13
CA VAL A 83 7.90 0.30 -14.78
C VAL A 83 8.42 1.38 -13.81
N GLY A 84 8.78 0.97 -12.58
CA GLY A 84 9.13 1.88 -11.49
C GLY A 84 7.97 2.77 -11.00
N ARG A 85 6.71 2.41 -11.29
CA ARG A 85 5.49 3.11 -10.92
C ARG A 85 4.56 2.35 -9.99
N MET A 86 4.84 1.08 -9.71
CA MET A 86 4.15 0.30 -8.68
C MET A 86 5.13 -0.11 -7.58
N ALA A 87 4.72 0.06 -6.32
CA ALA A 87 5.53 -0.32 -5.17
C ALA A 87 5.78 -1.84 -5.12
N ASP A 88 6.98 -2.23 -4.71
CA ASP A 88 7.29 -3.64 -4.46
C ASP A 88 6.59 -4.13 -3.20
N THR A 89 5.96 -5.30 -3.29
CA THR A 89 5.19 -5.92 -2.21
C THR A 89 5.81 -7.25 -1.81
N GLN A 90 5.97 -7.45 -0.51
CA GLN A 90 6.40 -8.72 0.06
C GLN A 90 5.26 -9.31 0.86
N GLU A 91 4.69 -10.39 0.35
CA GLU A 91 3.61 -11.13 1.03
C GLU A 91 4.18 -12.01 2.15
N PHE A 92 3.55 -11.98 3.32
CA PHE A 92 3.85 -12.78 4.50
C PHE A 92 2.59 -13.49 4.99
N GLU A 93 2.81 -14.67 5.56
CA GLU A 93 1.77 -15.45 6.22
C GLU A 93 2.19 -15.71 7.67
N ASN A 94 1.20 -15.75 8.56
CA ASN A 94 1.39 -16.02 9.98
C ASN A 94 2.48 -15.13 10.62
N PHE A 95 2.41 -13.82 10.34
CA PHE A 95 3.37 -12.84 10.82
C PHE A 95 3.17 -12.60 12.33
N VAL A 96 4.23 -12.80 13.11
CA VAL A 96 4.17 -12.68 14.58
C VAL A 96 4.51 -11.27 15.02
N LEU A 97 3.67 -10.68 15.87
CA LEU A 97 3.93 -9.42 16.56
C LEU A 97 3.80 -9.61 18.06
N GLU A 98 4.72 -9.02 18.82
CA GLU A 98 4.58 -8.93 20.28
C GLU A 98 3.62 -7.80 20.65
N LYS A 99 2.64 -8.08 21.51
CA LYS A 99 1.60 -7.10 21.90
C LYS A 99 2.20 -5.84 22.52
N ARG A 100 3.31 -5.94 23.25
CA ARG A 100 4.01 -4.77 23.82
C ARG A 100 4.48 -3.76 22.78
N HIS A 101 4.73 -4.21 21.54
CA HIS A 101 5.13 -3.34 20.44
C HIS A 101 3.93 -2.76 19.69
N ILE A 102 2.69 -3.12 20.01
CA ILE A 102 1.49 -2.61 19.33
C ILE A 102 0.90 -1.50 20.20
N SER A 103 0.71 -0.31 19.64
CA SER A 103 0.02 0.75 20.39
C SER A 103 -1.42 0.33 20.71
N PRO A 104 -1.99 0.74 21.85
CA PRO A 104 -3.36 0.37 22.20
C PRO A 104 -4.39 0.73 21.12
N ALA A 105 -4.24 1.90 20.49
CA ALA A 105 -5.10 2.37 19.40
C ALA A 105 -5.03 1.47 18.16
N LEU A 106 -3.82 1.01 17.79
CA LEU A 106 -3.67 0.09 16.66
C LEU A 106 -4.23 -1.30 16.99
N MET A 107 -4.05 -1.78 18.23
CA MET A 107 -4.58 -3.08 18.65
C MET A 107 -6.11 -3.11 18.58
N GLU A 108 -6.77 -2.04 19.05
CA GLU A 108 -8.23 -1.88 18.92
C GLU A 108 -8.66 -1.93 17.45
N LEU A 109 -7.98 -1.17 16.59
CA LEU A 109 -8.29 -1.13 15.15
C LEU A 109 -8.10 -2.49 14.47
N LEU A 110 -7.02 -3.20 14.81
CA LEU A 110 -6.73 -4.55 14.31
C LEU A 110 -7.83 -5.53 14.69
N LEU A 111 -8.27 -5.54 15.95
CA LEU A 111 -9.37 -6.40 16.42
C LEU A 111 -10.72 -6.00 15.85
N GLN A 112 -10.93 -4.71 15.56
CA GLN A 112 -12.18 -4.21 14.99
C GLN A 112 -12.31 -4.55 13.51
N GLU A 113 -11.25 -4.40 12.72
CA GLU A 113 -11.32 -4.45 11.26
C GLU A 113 -10.68 -5.71 10.64
N ALA A 114 -9.89 -6.46 11.40
CA ALA A 114 -9.14 -7.63 10.91
C ALA A 114 -9.11 -8.81 11.91
N ALA A 115 -10.10 -8.90 12.80
CA ALA A 115 -10.21 -9.94 13.83
C ALA A 115 -10.10 -11.38 13.28
N GLU A 116 -10.73 -11.70 12.14
CA GLU A 116 -10.70 -13.05 11.55
C GLU A 116 -9.30 -13.47 11.11
N LYS A 117 -8.41 -12.49 10.89
CA LYS A 117 -7.02 -12.67 10.46
C LYS A 117 -6.05 -12.68 11.62
N ILE A 118 -6.49 -12.38 12.84
CA ILE A 118 -5.65 -12.30 14.02
C ILE A 118 -5.86 -13.54 14.88
N THR A 119 -4.76 -14.14 15.32
CA THR A 119 -4.78 -15.21 16.33
C THR A 119 -4.03 -14.75 17.56
N ASP A 120 -4.68 -14.82 18.72
CA ASP A 120 -4.08 -14.48 20.01
C ASP A 120 -3.22 -15.63 20.53
N LEU A 121 -1.97 -15.36 20.88
CA LEU A 121 -1.02 -16.30 21.46
C LEU A 121 -0.48 -15.81 22.83
N GLY A 122 -1.29 -15.09 23.62
CA GLY A 122 -0.88 -14.56 24.91
C GLY A 122 -0.16 -13.22 24.77
N GLU A 123 1.17 -13.20 24.91
CA GLU A 123 1.96 -11.96 24.76
C GLU A 123 2.18 -11.56 23.29
N GLN A 124 1.74 -12.40 22.36
CA GLN A 124 1.91 -12.23 20.92
C GLN A 124 0.57 -12.33 20.21
N ILE A 125 0.52 -11.79 19.00
CA ILE A 125 -0.51 -12.07 18.02
C ILE A 125 0.12 -12.58 16.73
N VAL A 126 -0.65 -13.38 15.99
CA VAL A 126 -0.32 -13.81 14.64
C VAL A 126 -1.28 -13.16 13.67
N ILE A 127 -0.74 -12.46 12.67
CA ILE A 127 -1.49 -11.95 11.54
C ILE A 127 -1.39 -12.96 10.39
N ARG A 128 -2.51 -13.61 10.06
CA ARG A 128 -2.57 -14.72 9.09
C ARG A 128 -2.01 -14.34 7.72
N HIS A 129 -2.26 -13.11 7.26
CA HIS A 129 -1.84 -12.64 5.95
C HIS A 129 -1.55 -11.14 5.98
N LEU A 130 -0.41 -10.73 5.41
CA LEU A 130 0.09 -9.36 5.48
C LEU A 130 1.01 -9.06 4.30
N TYR A 131 0.99 -7.83 3.81
CA TYR A 131 2.00 -7.32 2.87
C TYR A 131 2.92 -6.33 3.56
N ILE A 132 4.21 -6.40 3.25
CA ILE A 132 5.19 -5.38 3.61
C ILE A 132 5.58 -4.63 2.34
N GLU A 133 5.50 -3.30 2.39
CA GLU A 133 5.86 -2.42 1.29
C GLU A 133 6.74 -1.27 1.77
N ARG A 134 7.46 -0.64 0.83
CA ARG A 134 8.23 0.55 1.15
C ARG A 134 7.31 1.70 1.54
N ARG A 135 7.62 2.34 2.67
CA ARG A 135 6.92 3.54 3.14
C ARG A 135 7.30 4.72 2.26
N MET A 136 6.28 5.42 1.78
CA MET A 136 6.39 6.65 0.99
C MET A 136 5.55 7.73 1.66
N VAL A 137 5.82 9.00 1.35
CA VAL A 137 4.93 10.10 1.75
C VAL A 137 3.73 10.09 0.81
N PRO A 138 2.49 9.95 1.28
CA PRO A 138 1.31 10.05 0.43
C PRO A 138 1.31 11.35 -0.38
N LEU A 139 0.99 11.27 -1.67
CA LEU A 139 1.10 12.41 -2.59
C LEU A 139 0.18 13.57 -2.17
N ASN A 140 -1.00 13.28 -1.61
CA ASN A 140 -1.86 14.33 -1.06
C ASN A 140 -1.16 15.13 0.07
N ILE A 141 -0.46 14.44 0.97
CA ILE A 141 0.29 15.08 2.06
C ILE A 141 1.50 15.84 1.49
N TRP A 142 2.18 15.27 0.50
CA TRP A 142 3.30 15.95 -0.15
C TRP A 142 2.86 17.27 -0.79
N LEU A 143 1.73 17.28 -1.49
CA LEU A 143 1.19 18.47 -2.16
C LEU A 143 0.76 19.57 -1.17
N GLU A 144 0.41 19.22 0.08
CA GLU A 144 0.15 20.20 1.14
C GLU A 144 1.43 20.89 1.65
N GLN A 145 2.60 20.31 1.40
CA GLN A 145 3.89 20.76 1.93
C GLN A 145 4.75 21.51 0.92
N VAL A 146 4.46 21.38 -0.38
CA VAL A 146 5.27 21.95 -1.47
C VAL A 146 4.53 23.04 -2.21
N GLU A 147 5.28 24.03 -2.70
CA GLU A 147 4.76 25.13 -3.50
C GLU A 147 5.64 25.40 -4.72
N GLY A 148 5.21 26.32 -5.59
CA GLY A 148 6.01 26.81 -6.72
C GLY A 148 6.45 25.70 -7.68
N GLN A 149 7.75 25.62 -7.94
CA GLN A 149 8.31 24.65 -8.90
C GLN A 149 8.15 23.21 -8.41
N GLN A 150 8.36 22.94 -7.12
CA GLN A 150 8.25 21.58 -6.57
C GLN A 150 6.83 21.01 -6.70
N LEU A 151 5.81 21.86 -6.58
CA LEU A 151 4.42 21.47 -6.81
C LEU A 151 4.19 21.12 -8.29
N ARG A 152 4.72 21.92 -9.23
CA ARG A 152 4.63 21.62 -10.66
C ARG A 152 5.30 20.30 -11.01
N ASP A 153 6.49 20.07 -10.47
CA ASP A 153 7.26 18.84 -10.69
C ASP A 153 6.48 17.61 -10.17
N ALA A 154 5.86 17.71 -9.00
CA ALA A 154 5.06 16.62 -8.43
C ALA A 154 3.82 16.29 -9.27
N ILE A 155 3.12 17.31 -9.78
CA ILE A 155 1.94 17.13 -10.64
C ILE A 155 2.34 16.56 -12.00
N GLU A 156 3.43 17.03 -12.59
CA GLU A 156 3.98 16.47 -13.82
C GLU A 156 4.34 14.99 -13.63
N GLU A 157 5.01 14.66 -12.53
CA GLU A 157 5.44 13.31 -12.24
C GLU A 157 4.26 12.35 -11.99
N TYR A 158 3.17 12.84 -11.38
CA TYR A 158 1.92 12.10 -11.26
C TYR A 158 1.28 11.82 -12.63
N GLY A 159 1.22 12.83 -13.52
CA GLY A 159 0.74 12.64 -14.88
C GLY A 159 1.58 11.63 -15.67
N ASN A 160 2.91 11.70 -15.52
CA ASN A 160 3.84 10.74 -16.10
C ASN A 160 3.64 9.33 -15.53
N ALA A 161 3.38 9.20 -14.22
CA ALA A 161 3.10 7.91 -13.60
C ALA A 161 1.86 7.25 -14.21
N ILE A 162 0.75 7.97 -14.38
CA ILE A 162 -0.46 7.42 -15.02
C ILE A 162 -0.18 7.00 -16.46
N ARG A 163 0.48 7.85 -17.25
CA ARG A 163 0.82 7.53 -18.65
C ARG A 163 1.68 6.27 -18.76
N GLN A 164 2.64 6.10 -17.86
CA GLN A 164 3.54 4.95 -17.85
C GLN A 164 2.86 3.68 -17.36
N LEU A 165 1.97 3.76 -16.36
CA LEU A 165 1.10 2.63 -15.98
C LEU A 165 0.22 2.21 -17.16
N ALA A 166 -0.43 3.17 -17.81
CA ALA A 166 -1.25 2.92 -18.99
C ALA A 166 -0.46 2.28 -20.13
N ALA A 167 0.74 2.80 -20.43
CA ALA A 167 1.63 2.21 -21.44
C ALA A 167 2.06 0.78 -21.08
N ALA A 168 2.10 0.44 -19.79
CA ALA A 168 2.33 -0.91 -19.30
C ALA A 168 1.03 -1.76 -19.27
N ASN A 169 -0.06 -1.36 -19.93
CA ASN A 169 -1.36 -2.04 -19.90
C ASN A 169 -2.02 -2.07 -18.51
N ILE A 170 -1.64 -1.20 -17.58
CA ILE A 170 -2.22 -1.12 -16.24
C ILE A 170 -3.14 0.09 -16.13
N PHE A 171 -4.39 -0.16 -15.78
CA PHE A 171 -5.33 0.85 -15.34
C PHE A 171 -5.40 0.86 -13.81
N PRO A 172 -5.07 1.98 -13.14
CA PRO A 172 -4.98 2.03 -11.67
C PRO A 172 -6.34 2.00 -10.95
N GLY A 173 -7.46 2.27 -11.63
CA GLY A 173 -8.76 2.41 -10.95
C GLY A 173 -8.88 3.77 -10.26
N ASP A 174 -8.76 3.80 -8.92
CA ASP A 174 -8.86 5.01 -8.11
C ASP A 174 -7.58 5.88 -8.22
N MET A 175 -7.62 6.85 -9.13
CA MET A 175 -6.54 7.78 -9.41
C MET A 175 -6.42 8.94 -8.40
N LEU A 176 -7.02 8.86 -7.21
CA LEU A 176 -6.86 9.91 -6.19
C LEU A 176 -5.42 9.97 -5.64
N PHE A 177 -4.92 11.18 -5.33
CA PHE A 177 -3.55 11.38 -4.83
C PHE A 177 -3.21 10.58 -3.57
N LYS A 178 -4.21 10.28 -2.73
CA LYS A 178 -4.04 9.46 -1.52
C LYS A 178 -3.59 8.01 -1.80
N ASN A 179 -3.68 7.54 -3.05
CA ASN A 179 -3.30 6.19 -3.48
C ASN A 179 -1.91 6.16 -4.14
N PHE A 180 -1.24 7.33 -4.20
CA PHE A 180 0.09 7.50 -4.75
C PHE A 180 1.04 8.00 -3.66
N GLY A 181 2.30 7.60 -3.76
CA GLY A 181 3.36 7.95 -2.84
C GLY A 181 4.52 8.63 -3.53
N VAL A 182 5.17 9.53 -2.82
CA VAL A 182 6.40 10.20 -3.25
C VAL A 182 7.59 9.53 -2.59
N THR A 183 8.52 9.08 -3.41
CA THR A 183 9.80 8.51 -2.96
C THR A 183 10.78 9.62 -2.55
N ARG A 184 11.89 9.25 -1.89
CA ARG A 184 12.96 10.19 -1.51
C ARG A 184 13.56 10.97 -2.69
N HIS A 185 13.46 10.44 -3.90
CA HIS A 185 13.96 11.08 -5.12
C HIS A 185 12.86 11.81 -5.91
N GLY A 186 11.69 12.03 -5.31
CA GLY A 186 10.59 12.77 -5.95
C GLY A 186 9.75 11.96 -6.93
N ARG A 187 10.04 10.67 -7.17
CA ARG A 187 9.20 9.83 -8.04
C ARG A 187 7.86 9.55 -7.41
N VAL A 188 6.80 9.66 -8.21
CA VAL A 188 5.43 9.26 -7.87
C VAL A 188 5.20 7.80 -8.21
N VAL A 189 4.68 7.04 -7.24
CA VAL A 189 4.49 5.59 -7.29
C VAL A 189 3.09 5.24 -6.77
N PHE A 190 2.36 4.42 -7.50
CA PHE A 190 1.07 3.89 -7.11
C PHE A 190 1.22 2.75 -6.09
N TYR A 191 0.35 2.71 -5.08
CA TYR A 191 0.42 1.69 -4.03
C TYR A 191 -0.94 1.13 -3.58
N ASP A 192 -2.09 1.59 -4.09
CA ASP A 192 -3.40 1.05 -3.69
C ASP A 192 -3.99 0.19 -4.81
N TYR A 193 -3.82 -1.11 -4.72
CA TYR A 193 -4.11 -2.02 -5.84
C TYR A 193 -5.53 -2.59 -5.82
N ASP A 194 -6.42 -2.13 -4.95
CA ASP A 194 -7.74 -2.73 -4.78
C ASP A 194 -8.67 -2.61 -6.01
N GLU A 195 -8.42 -1.63 -6.89
CA GLU A 195 -9.17 -1.40 -8.13
C GLU A 195 -8.32 -1.51 -9.41
N ILE A 196 -7.11 -2.08 -9.30
CA ILE A 196 -6.23 -2.22 -10.47
C ILE A 196 -6.78 -3.27 -11.45
N CYS A 197 -6.74 -2.98 -12.74
CA CYS A 197 -7.05 -3.94 -13.80
C CYS A 197 -6.21 -3.68 -15.06
N TYR A 198 -6.31 -4.57 -16.04
CA TYR A 198 -5.67 -4.35 -17.32
C TYR A 198 -6.45 -3.34 -18.16
N MET A 199 -5.75 -2.47 -18.91
CA MET A 199 -6.41 -1.54 -19.83
C MET A 199 -7.24 -2.26 -20.91
N THR A 200 -6.84 -3.47 -21.30
CA THR A 200 -7.58 -4.32 -22.24
C THR A 200 -8.95 -4.78 -21.74
N GLU A 201 -9.23 -4.63 -20.44
CA GLU A 201 -10.51 -4.96 -19.82
C GLU A 201 -11.41 -3.72 -19.61
N VAL A 202 -10.91 -2.54 -19.98
CA VAL A 202 -11.60 -1.26 -19.78
C VAL A 202 -12.12 -0.71 -21.10
N ASN A 203 -13.41 -0.34 -21.11
CA ASN A 203 -14.00 0.38 -22.22
C ASN A 203 -13.98 1.90 -21.95
N PHE A 204 -13.08 2.61 -22.63
CA PHE A 204 -12.98 4.07 -22.55
C PHE A 204 -14.10 4.74 -23.36
N ARG A 205 -14.85 5.64 -22.72
CA ARG A 205 -16.02 6.30 -23.31
C ARG A 205 -15.92 7.80 -23.19
N ASP A 206 -16.38 8.50 -24.21
CA ASP A 206 -16.64 9.93 -24.13
C ASP A 206 -17.92 10.19 -23.33
N ILE A 207 -17.88 11.24 -22.49
CA ILE A 207 -19.07 11.72 -21.78
C ILE A 207 -20.04 12.28 -22.83
N PRO A 208 -21.30 11.80 -22.91
CA PRO A 208 -22.25 12.33 -23.86
C PRO A 208 -22.50 13.83 -23.64
N PRO A 209 -22.69 14.63 -24.70
CA PRO A 209 -23.08 16.03 -24.54
C PRO A 209 -24.42 16.10 -23.78
N PRO A 210 -24.65 17.17 -23.00
CA PRO A 210 -25.91 17.34 -22.28
C PRO A 210 -27.07 17.34 -23.27
N ARG A 211 -28.11 16.55 -22.98
CA ARG A 211 -29.29 16.44 -23.85
C ARG A 211 -30.09 17.75 -23.91
N TYR A 212 -29.99 18.55 -22.86
CA TYR A 212 -30.72 19.80 -22.67
C TYR A 212 -29.78 20.83 -22.03
N PRO A 213 -29.96 22.14 -22.34
CA PRO A 213 -29.22 23.21 -21.69
C PRO A 213 -29.46 23.29 -20.17
#